data_AF-A0A368GBJ5-F1
#
_entry.id   AF-A0A368GBJ5-F1
#
_cell.length_a   1.000
_cell.length_b   1.000
_cell.length_c   1.000
_cell.angle_alpha   90.00
_cell.angle_beta   90.00
_cell.angle_gamma   90.00
#
_symmetry.space_group_name_H-M   'P 1'
#
loop_
_entity.id
_entity.type
_entity.pdbx_description
1 polymer ?
#
loop_
_entity_poly.entity_id
_entity_poly.type
_entity_poly.pdbx_seq_one_letter_code
_entity_poly.pdbx_strand_id
1 'polypeptide(L)'
;MLGLFFVNILIVHAQDFSSTSLPSFSFPTDSTPTGTISPTWLSPISPVAAFQSSTIVPQVSGYQDYSPELLSCFGKLRLACAVNLDFNRALDKYVGSGRLDKIAEVLEGQAQVLCTPDELSSVYQYINNFEPAIQIAQQVTTNLSSADKDQLNFMENLNDTNAERLFYLGKFGAINDSDRTVLQNSFNEVMKAFASGTPAAETSRALSILTPDDLARVRVST
;
A
#
# COMPACT_ATOMS: atom_id res chain seq x y z
N MET A 1 1.78 -11.41 1.04
CA MET A 1 0.32 -11.25 1.13
C MET A 1 -0.17 -9.79 1.05
N LEU A 2 0.68 -8.77 0.82
CA LEU A 2 0.23 -7.37 0.81
C LEU A 2 -0.43 -6.89 -0.51
N GLY A 3 0.06 -7.34 -1.67
CA GLY A 3 -0.41 -6.81 -2.98
C GLY A 3 -1.85 -7.20 -3.38
N LEU A 4 -2.38 -8.32 -2.88
CA LEU A 4 -3.71 -8.81 -3.27
C LEU A 4 -4.87 -8.07 -2.57
N PHE A 5 -4.60 -7.35 -1.47
CA PHE A 5 -5.64 -6.61 -0.75
C PHE A 5 -5.93 -5.24 -1.38
N PHE A 6 -4.96 -4.63 -2.07
CA PHE A 6 -5.12 -3.30 -2.63
C PHE A 6 -6.12 -3.27 -3.80
N VAL A 7 -6.06 -4.29 -4.67
CA VAL A 7 -6.96 -4.45 -5.82
C VAL A 7 -8.41 -4.66 -5.37
N ASN A 8 -8.65 -5.45 -4.32
CA ASN A 8 -10.00 -5.76 -3.88
C ASN A 8 -10.72 -4.57 -3.23
N ILE A 9 -10.02 -3.68 -2.53
CA ILE A 9 -10.67 -2.54 -1.82
C ILE A 9 -10.99 -1.38 -2.78
N LEU A 10 -10.13 -1.12 -3.77
CA LEU A 10 -10.36 -0.03 -4.75
C LEU A 10 -11.49 -0.33 -5.73
N ILE A 11 -11.71 -1.61 -6.07
CA ILE A 11 -12.81 -2.02 -6.96
C ILE A 11 -14.17 -1.95 -6.25
N VAL A 12 -14.23 -2.28 -4.96
CA VAL A 12 -15.48 -2.24 -4.16
C VAL A 12 -15.99 -0.80 -4.01
N HIS A 13 -15.12 0.18 -3.72
CA HIS A 13 -15.56 1.56 -3.56
C HIS A 13 -15.95 2.27 -4.87
N ALA A 14 -15.43 1.83 -6.03
CA ALA A 14 -15.82 2.40 -7.32
C ALA A 14 -17.24 1.98 -7.75
N GLN A 15 -17.74 0.85 -7.26
CA GLN A 15 -19.09 0.36 -7.57
C GLN A 15 -20.18 1.03 -6.74
N ASP A 16 -19.90 1.41 -5.49
CA ASP A 16 -20.91 2.00 -4.59
C ASP A 16 -21.27 3.47 -4.91
N PHE A 17 -20.47 4.17 -5.71
CA PHE A 17 -20.76 5.57 -6.11
C PHE A 17 -21.52 5.71 -7.43
N SER A 18 -21.79 4.61 -8.13
CA SER A 18 -22.54 4.65 -9.38
C SER A 18 -24.04 4.48 -9.10
N SER A 19 -24.75 5.62 -9.21
CA SER A 19 -26.21 5.76 -9.30
C SER A 19 -27.01 5.55 -8.02
N THR A 20 -27.39 6.64 -7.36
CA THR A 20 -28.78 6.78 -6.92
C THR A 20 -29.18 8.25 -6.91
N SER A 21 -30.06 8.58 -7.84
CA SER A 21 -30.85 9.80 -7.90
C SER A 21 -31.57 10.06 -6.57
N LEU A 22 -31.53 11.32 -6.13
CA LEU A 22 -32.38 11.89 -5.08
C LEU A 22 -33.86 11.50 -5.26
N PRO A 23 -34.57 11.21 -4.16
CA PRO A 23 -35.95 11.61 -4.06
C PRO A 23 -36.15 12.57 -2.87
N SER A 24 -36.68 13.73 -3.21
CA SER A 24 -37.33 14.67 -2.30
C SER A 24 -38.51 13.98 -1.63
N PHE A 25 -38.63 13.99 -0.30
CA PHE A 25 -39.94 13.87 0.38
C PHE A 25 -39.94 14.55 1.76
N SER A 26 -41.10 15.14 2.00
CA SER A 26 -41.56 16.06 3.04
C SER A 26 -41.68 15.48 4.45
N PHE A 27 -41.41 16.31 5.47
CA PHE A 27 -41.82 16.07 6.86
C PHE A 27 -43.34 16.15 7.03
N PRO A 28 -43.93 15.29 7.88
CA PRO A 28 -44.52 15.83 9.12
C PRO A 28 -44.28 14.94 10.36
N THR A 29 -44.73 15.51 11.48
CA THR A 29 -44.46 15.29 12.90
C THR A 29 -45.02 14.03 13.58
N ASP A 30 -44.32 13.64 14.65
CA ASP A 30 -44.77 13.15 15.97
C ASP A 30 -45.07 11.66 16.26
N SER A 31 -44.71 11.29 17.49
CA SER A 31 -45.15 10.14 18.32
C SER A 31 -44.33 8.83 18.31
N THR A 32 -43.47 8.67 19.32
CA THR A 32 -43.14 7.39 20.00
C THR A 32 -44.31 6.97 20.93
N PRO A 33 -44.60 5.68 21.23
CA PRO A 33 -43.70 4.84 22.02
C PRO A 33 -43.70 3.30 21.78
N THR A 34 -42.56 2.70 22.15
CA THR A 34 -42.29 1.35 22.71
C THR A 34 -42.89 0.09 22.05
N GLY A 35 -42.02 -0.71 21.43
CA GLY A 35 -42.27 -2.11 21.09
C GLY A 35 -40.97 -2.88 20.82
N THR A 36 -40.69 -3.89 21.65
CA THR A 36 -39.53 -4.79 21.61
C THR A 36 -39.49 -5.62 20.32
N ILE A 37 -38.40 -5.55 19.54
CA ILE A 37 -38.14 -6.49 18.43
C ILE A 37 -36.63 -6.81 18.37
N SER A 38 -36.32 -8.10 18.28
CA SER A 38 -34.99 -8.75 18.21
C SER A 38 -34.00 -8.11 17.22
N PRO A 39 -32.68 -8.14 17.50
CA PRO A 39 -31.66 -7.80 16.50
C PRO A 39 -31.39 -9.03 15.63
N THR A 40 -32.22 -9.25 14.62
CA THR A 40 -31.98 -10.28 13.59
C THR A 40 -31.67 -9.58 12.28
N TRP A 41 -30.43 -9.10 12.09
CA TRP A 41 -29.79 -8.92 10.77
C TRP A 41 -28.26 -8.82 10.93
N LEU A 42 -27.63 -9.88 11.43
CA LEU A 42 -26.28 -10.24 11.01
C LEU A 42 -26.46 -11.20 9.83
N SER A 43 -26.48 -10.66 8.61
CA SER A 43 -26.35 -11.50 7.43
C SER A 43 -24.87 -11.87 7.26
N PRO A 44 -24.54 -13.16 7.10
CA PRO A 44 -23.17 -13.62 6.93
C PRO A 44 -22.60 -13.14 5.58
N ILE A 45 -21.37 -12.63 5.63
CA ILE A 45 -20.56 -12.31 4.46
C ILE A 45 -20.35 -13.63 3.69
N SER A 46 -20.96 -13.71 2.50
CA SER A 46 -20.83 -14.85 1.59
C SER A 46 -19.40 -14.93 1.04
N PRO A 47 -18.83 -16.13 0.82
CA PRO A 47 -17.43 -16.28 0.42
C PRO A 47 -17.22 -15.90 -1.04
N VAL A 48 -16.16 -15.10 -1.27
CA VAL A 48 -15.29 -15.02 -2.45
C VAL A 48 -15.82 -15.73 -3.70
N ALA A 49 -16.53 -14.99 -4.55
CA ALA A 49 -16.69 -15.35 -5.95
C ALA A 49 -15.48 -14.82 -6.72
N ALA A 50 -14.50 -15.69 -6.94
CA ALA A 50 -13.44 -15.46 -7.92
C ALA A 50 -14.08 -15.35 -9.31
N PHE A 51 -14.10 -14.15 -9.90
CA PHE A 51 -14.51 -13.97 -11.29
C PHE A 51 -13.31 -13.71 -12.19
N GLN A 52 -13.34 -14.48 -13.28
CA GLN A 52 -12.31 -14.70 -14.28
C GLN A 52 -11.96 -13.42 -15.05
N SER A 53 -10.65 -13.25 -15.27
CA SER A 53 -10.09 -12.30 -16.22
C SER A 53 -10.69 -12.48 -17.61
N SER A 54 -11.15 -11.40 -18.23
CA SER A 54 -11.23 -11.29 -19.68
C SER A 54 -10.83 -9.88 -20.10
N THR A 55 -9.70 -9.88 -20.80
CA THR A 55 -8.77 -8.81 -21.16
C THR A 55 -9.32 -7.89 -22.24
N ILE A 56 -9.15 -6.58 -22.07
CA ILE A 56 -8.51 -5.70 -23.08
C ILE A 56 -7.62 -4.71 -22.31
N VAL A 57 -6.34 -5.05 -22.17
CA VAL A 57 -5.31 -4.23 -21.53
C VAL A 57 -4.53 -3.53 -22.64
N PRO A 58 -4.37 -2.20 -22.62
CA PRO A 58 -3.33 -1.55 -23.42
C PRO A 58 -1.99 -2.11 -22.96
N GLN A 59 -1.28 -2.81 -23.86
CA GLN A 59 0.01 -3.44 -23.56
C GLN A 59 1.02 -2.38 -23.07
N VAL A 60 1.34 -2.41 -21.79
CA VAL A 60 2.64 -1.92 -21.31
C VAL A 60 3.64 -3.02 -21.63
N SER A 61 4.52 -2.72 -22.58
CA SER A 61 5.55 -3.61 -23.10
C SER A 61 6.50 -4.11 -22.01
N GLY A 62 6.82 -5.41 -22.06
CA GLY A 62 8.08 -5.96 -21.58
C GLY A 62 8.07 -6.56 -20.17
N TYR A 63 8.53 -7.81 -20.07
CA TYR A 63 9.28 -8.25 -18.89
C TYR A 63 10.38 -7.21 -18.63
N GLN A 64 10.20 -6.34 -17.63
CA GLN A 64 11.31 -5.60 -17.07
C GLN A 64 12.15 -6.61 -16.30
N ASP A 65 13.28 -7.01 -16.90
CA ASP A 65 14.33 -7.72 -16.21
C ASP A 65 14.91 -6.73 -15.19
N TYR A 66 14.59 -6.93 -13.91
CA TYR A 66 15.07 -6.06 -12.86
C TYR A 66 16.59 -6.17 -12.79
N SER A 67 17.30 -5.04 -12.75
CA SER A 67 18.76 -5.06 -12.59
C SER A 67 19.15 -5.85 -11.33
N PRO A 68 20.25 -6.63 -11.34
CA PRO A 68 20.67 -7.39 -10.17
C PRO A 68 20.97 -6.49 -8.97
N GLU A 69 21.42 -5.25 -9.20
CA GLU A 69 21.66 -4.25 -8.17
C GLU A 69 20.34 -3.82 -7.48
N LEU A 70 19.28 -3.56 -8.26
CA LEU A 70 17.95 -3.27 -7.73
C LEU A 70 17.41 -4.41 -6.87
N LEU A 71 17.50 -5.65 -7.37
CA LEU A 71 17.02 -6.82 -6.65
C LEU A 71 17.80 -7.09 -5.37
N SER A 72 19.12 -6.88 -5.38
CA SER A 72 19.95 -7.01 -4.19
C SER A 72 19.57 -5.97 -3.14
N CYS A 73 19.41 -4.70 -3.52
CA CYS A 73 18.95 -3.65 -2.60
C CYS A 73 17.57 -3.95 -2.03
N PHE A 74 16.61 -4.32 -2.87
CA PHE A 74 15.26 -4.68 -2.42
C PHE A 74 15.26 -5.93 -1.54
N GLY A 75 16.17 -6.89 -1.75
CA GLY A 75 16.42 -8.00 -0.85
C GLY A 75 16.88 -7.53 0.54
N LYS A 76 17.82 -6.58 0.60
CA LYS A 76 18.31 -5.97 1.86
C LYS A 76 17.22 -5.18 2.57
N LEU A 77 16.45 -4.36 1.84
CA LEU A 77 15.32 -3.64 2.40
C LEU A 77 14.28 -4.59 2.98
N ARG A 78 13.94 -5.67 2.27
CA ARG A 78 13.01 -6.67 2.81
C ARG A 78 13.53 -7.38 4.05
N LEU A 79 14.83 -7.68 4.10
CA LEU A 79 15.46 -8.20 5.31
C LEU A 79 15.39 -7.17 6.44
N ALA A 80 15.61 -5.89 6.13
CA ALA A 80 15.48 -4.80 7.08
C ALA A 80 14.05 -4.65 7.63
N CYS A 81 13.00 -4.87 6.82
CA CYS A 81 11.62 -4.94 7.33
C CYS A 81 11.42 -6.05 8.38
N ALA A 82 12.19 -7.14 8.32
CA ALA A 82 12.06 -8.22 9.29
C ALA A 82 12.71 -7.88 10.65
N VAL A 83 13.69 -6.98 10.67
CA VAL A 83 14.48 -6.66 11.87
C VAL A 83 14.21 -5.26 12.44
N ASN A 84 13.78 -4.32 11.60
CA ASN A 84 13.47 -2.95 11.96
C ASN A 84 11.94 -2.74 11.94
N LEU A 85 11.35 -2.73 13.14
CA LEU A 85 9.90 -2.58 13.32
C LEU A 85 9.39 -1.21 12.86
N ASP A 86 10.16 -0.14 13.00
CA ASP A 86 9.74 1.20 12.61
C ASP A 86 9.66 1.34 11.09
N PHE A 87 10.68 0.84 10.37
CA PHE A 87 10.65 0.77 8.92
C PHE A 87 9.50 -0.09 8.42
N ASN A 88 9.32 -1.29 9.00
CA ASN A 88 8.23 -2.18 8.61
C ASN A 88 6.86 -1.54 8.83
N ARG A 89 6.66 -0.89 9.97
CA ARG A 89 5.40 -0.21 10.30
C ARG A 89 5.12 0.96 9.36
N ALA A 90 6.13 1.77 9.06
CA ALA A 90 6.00 2.88 8.13
C ALA A 90 5.65 2.38 6.72
N LEU A 91 6.37 1.37 6.22
CA LEU A 91 6.12 0.80 4.90
C LEU A 91 4.74 0.15 4.83
N ASP A 92 4.34 -0.66 5.82
CA ASP A 92 3.02 -1.30 5.87
C ASP A 92 1.88 -0.28 5.89
N LYS A 93 2.03 0.80 6.67
CA LYS A 93 1.07 1.93 6.70
C LYS A 93 0.87 2.53 5.31
N TYR A 94 1.95 2.83 4.59
CA TYR A 94 1.87 3.48 3.28
C TYR A 94 1.44 2.53 2.17
N VAL A 95 1.85 1.26 2.22
CA VAL A 95 1.37 0.21 1.32
C VAL A 95 -0.13 -0.02 1.52
N GLY A 96 -0.61 -0.04 2.76
CA GLY A 96 -2.02 -0.19 3.08
C GLY A 96 -2.88 0.94 2.52
N SER A 97 -2.38 2.19 2.59
CA SER A 97 -3.07 3.41 2.15
C SER A 97 -2.84 3.76 0.68
N GLY A 98 -1.94 3.07 -0.03
CA GLY A 98 -1.69 3.32 -1.44
C GLY A 98 -0.84 4.55 -1.74
N ARG A 99 -0.18 5.08 -0.71
CA ARG A 99 0.61 6.30 -0.75
C ARG A 99 1.95 6.04 -1.45
N LEU A 100 1.90 5.91 -2.78
CA LEU A 100 3.10 5.62 -3.58
C LEU A 100 4.20 6.67 -3.39
N ASP A 101 3.82 7.93 -3.17
CA ASP A 101 4.71 9.02 -2.79
C ASP A 101 5.51 8.69 -1.52
N LYS A 102 4.84 8.22 -0.47
CA LYS A 102 5.48 7.85 0.79
C LYS A 102 6.20 6.51 0.73
N ILE A 103 5.72 5.57 -0.08
CA ILE A 103 6.44 4.31 -0.32
C ILE A 103 7.79 4.60 -0.98
N ALA A 104 7.81 5.43 -2.02
CA ALA A 104 9.04 5.87 -2.68
C ALA A 104 10.01 6.51 -1.67
N GLU A 105 9.54 7.51 -0.91
CA GLU A 105 10.34 8.21 0.10
C GLU A 105 10.96 7.26 1.13
N VAL A 106 10.16 6.31 1.65
CA VAL A 106 10.65 5.35 2.66
C VAL A 106 11.63 4.35 2.05
N LEU A 107 11.37 3.83 0.85
CA LEU A 107 12.27 2.89 0.18
C LEU A 107 13.62 3.55 -0.13
N GLU A 108 13.61 4.77 -0.67
CA GLU A 108 14.81 5.53 -0.98
C GLU A 108 15.59 5.91 0.29
N GLY A 109 14.90 6.38 1.34
CA GLY A 109 15.52 6.74 2.60
C GLY A 109 16.22 5.55 3.28
N GLN A 110 15.63 4.36 3.22
CA GLN A 110 16.27 3.15 3.75
C GLN A 110 17.36 2.61 2.81
N ALA A 111 17.21 2.76 1.49
CA ALA A 111 18.22 2.36 0.52
C ALA A 111 19.53 3.14 0.72
N GLN A 112 19.44 4.44 1.07
CA GLN A 112 20.62 5.26 1.38
C GLN A 112 21.47 4.69 2.53
N VAL A 113 20.85 3.98 3.47
CA VAL A 113 21.52 3.43 4.65
C VAL A 113 22.05 2.02 4.37
N LEU A 114 21.32 1.22 3.61
CA LEU A 114 21.53 -0.23 3.52
C LEU A 114 22.18 -0.69 2.21
N CYS A 115 22.09 0.11 1.15
CA CYS A 115 22.51 -0.29 -0.18
C CYS A 115 23.83 0.38 -0.58
N THR A 116 24.58 -0.27 -1.48
CA THR A 116 25.80 0.32 -2.04
C THR A 116 25.46 1.50 -2.97
N PRO A 117 26.41 2.37 -3.32
CA PRO A 117 26.14 3.48 -4.24
C PRO A 117 25.55 3.05 -5.59
N ASP A 118 26.02 1.93 -6.15
CA ASP A 118 25.51 1.39 -7.42
C ASP A 118 24.07 0.88 -7.27
N GLU A 119 23.80 0.14 -6.20
CA GLU A 119 22.45 -0.33 -5.83
C GLU A 119 21.48 0.83 -5.60
N LEU A 120 21.93 1.86 -4.87
CA LEU A 120 21.15 3.06 -4.59
C LEU A 120 20.81 3.82 -5.88
N SER A 121 21.78 3.95 -6.80
CA SER A 121 21.55 4.55 -8.12
C SER A 121 20.48 3.79 -8.90
N SER A 122 20.52 2.45 -8.88
CA SER A 122 19.52 1.61 -9.53
C SER A 122 18.12 1.76 -8.90
N VAL A 123 18.03 1.92 -7.57
CA VAL A 123 16.75 2.22 -6.90
C VAL A 123 16.20 3.56 -7.35
N TYR A 124 17.00 4.63 -7.35
CA TYR A 124 16.55 5.94 -7.79
C TYR A 124 16.10 5.94 -9.25
N GLN A 125 16.88 5.33 -10.13
CA GLN A 125 16.51 5.22 -11.53
C GLN A 125 15.20 4.44 -11.70
N TYR A 126 15.00 3.37 -10.93
CA TYR A 126 13.78 2.59 -10.96
C TYR A 126 12.57 3.38 -10.48
N ILE A 127 12.66 4.03 -9.31
CA ILE A 127 11.57 4.80 -8.72
C ILE A 127 11.19 6.02 -9.59
N ASN A 128 12.18 6.70 -10.19
CA ASN A 128 11.94 7.83 -11.10
C ASN A 128 11.08 7.48 -12.33
N ASN A 129 11.05 6.21 -12.75
CA ASN A 129 10.17 5.79 -13.84
C ASN A 129 8.68 5.89 -13.46
N PHE A 130 8.38 5.95 -12.16
CA PHE A 130 7.03 6.08 -11.60
C PHE A 130 6.72 7.50 -11.11
N GLU A 131 7.55 8.49 -11.46
CA GLU A 131 7.37 9.90 -11.11
C GLU A 131 5.95 10.42 -11.42
N PRO A 132 5.32 10.11 -12.58
CA PRO A 132 3.95 10.55 -12.83
C PRO A 132 2.94 10.05 -11.78
N ALA A 133 3.09 8.80 -11.33
CA ALA A 133 2.22 8.22 -10.31
C ALA A 133 2.51 8.78 -8.91
N ILE A 134 3.78 9.07 -8.61
CA ILE A 134 4.20 9.76 -7.38
C ILE A 134 3.58 11.16 -7.33
N GLN A 135 3.61 11.91 -8.44
CA GLN A 135 3.01 13.23 -8.53
C GLN A 135 1.49 13.20 -8.36
N ILE A 136 0.80 12.21 -8.94
CA ILE A 136 -0.64 12.01 -8.69
C ILE A 136 -0.90 11.80 -7.20
N ALA A 137 -0.12 10.92 -6.55
CA ALA A 137 -0.28 10.64 -5.12
C ALA A 137 -0.05 11.89 -4.27
N GLN A 138 0.99 12.67 -4.59
CA GLN A 138 1.26 13.95 -3.94
C GLN A 138 0.12 14.94 -4.16
N GLN A 139 -0.39 15.06 -5.40
CA GLN A 139 -1.45 16.00 -5.74
C GLN A 139 -2.73 15.72 -4.95
N VAL A 140 -3.08 14.46 -4.74
CA VAL A 140 -4.22 14.08 -3.88
C VAL A 140 -4.05 14.62 -2.46
N THR A 141 -2.83 14.55 -1.92
CA THR A 141 -2.54 15.01 -0.55
C THR A 141 -2.47 16.53 -0.45
N THR A 142 -1.96 17.21 -1.48
CA THR A 142 -1.91 18.68 -1.50
C THR A 142 -3.29 19.29 -1.68
N ASN A 143 -4.18 18.59 -2.40
CA ASN A 143 -5.55 19.04 -2.69
C ASN A 143 -6.56 18.71 -1.60
N LEU A 144 -6.12 18.14 -0.46
CA LEU A 144 -7.00 17.92 0.69
C LEU A 144 -7.56 19.25 1.20
N SER A 145 -8.87 19.27 1.44
CA SER A 145 -9.55 20.40 2.04
C SER A 145 -9.09 20.63 3.49
N SER A 146 -9.45 21.76 4.10
CA SER A 146 -9.19 21.98 5.52
C SER A 146 -9.86 20.93 6.40
N ALA A 147 -11.12 20.58 6.08
CA ALA A 147 -11.88 19.56 6.81
C ALA A 147 -11.23 18.17 6.72
N ASP A 148 -10.71 17.83 5.53
CA ASP A 148 -9.96 16.59 5.32
C ASP A 148 -8.68 16.53 6.18
N LYS A 149 -7.97 17.66 6.28
CA LYS A 149 -6.76 17.77 7.11
C LYS A 149 -7.10 17.68 8.59
N ASP A 150 -8.18 18.31 9.04
CA ASP A 150 -8.66 18.19 10.42
C ASP A 150 -9.05 16.74 10.77
N GLN A 151 -9.71 16.05 9.85
CA GLN A 151 -10.03 14.64 9.98
C GLN A 151 -8.77 13.76 10.07
N LEU A 152 -7.79 13.99 9.21
CA LEU A 152 -6.49 13.30 9.28
C LEU A 152 -5.77 13.57 10.60
N ASN A 153 -5.68 14.83 11.03
CA ASN A 153 -5.06 15.21 12.30
C ASN A 153 -5.73 14.49 13.48
N PHE A 154 -7.06 14.34 13.44
CA PHE A 154 -7.79 13.60 14.46
C PHE A 154 -7.42 12.10 14.44
N MET A 155 -7.38 11.47 13.27
CA MET A 155 -6.98 10.07 13.11
C MET A 155 -5.53 9.83 13.59
N GLU A 156 -4.60 10.72 13.22
CA GLU A 156 -3.19 10.66 13.61
C GLU A 156 -3.02 10.80 15.13
N ASN A 157 -3.74 11.74 15.75
CA ASN A 157 -3.73 11.92 17.20
C ASN A 157 -4.25 10.69 17.96
N LEU A 158 -5.18 9.94 17.36
CA LEU A 158 -5.68 8.68 17.91
C LEU A 158 -4.82 7.46 17.52
N ASN A 159 -3.81 7.66 16.67
CA ASN A 159 -3.01 6.60 16.07
C ASN A 159 -3.89 5.55 15.34
N ASP A 160 -5.01 5.99 14.75
CA ASP A 160 -5.93 5.14 14.01
C ASP A 160 -5.46 4.95 12.57
N THR A 161 -4.50 4.04 12.40
CA THR A 161 -3.90 3.71 11.10
C THR A 161 -4.91 3.08 10.14
N ASN A 162 -5.98 2.48 10.63
CA ASN A 162 -7.00 1.86 9.77
C ASN A 162 -7.93 2.92 9.18
N ALA A 163 -8.35 3.89 9.99
CA ALA A 163 -9.13 5.03 9.50
C ALA A 163 -8.34 5.86 8.48
N GLU A 164 -7.05 6.14 8.75
CA GLU A 164 -6.18 6.85 7.81
C GLU A 164 -6.02 6.09 6.49
N ARG A 165 -5.89 4.76 6.55
CA ARG A 165 -5.85 3.89 5.38
C ARG A 165 -7.11 4.04 4.53
N LEU A 166 -8.29 3.89 5.14
CA LEU A 166 -9.56 4.00 4.43
C LEU A 166 -9.76 5.40 3.85
N PHE A 167 -9.34 6.44 4.59
CA PHE A 167 -9.38 7.82 4.12
C PHE A 167 -8.61 7.98 2.80
N TYR A 168 -7.34 7.57 2.75
CA TYR A 168 -6.53 7.72 1.53
C TYR A 168 -7.04 6.86 0.38
N LEU A 169 -7.48 5.63 0.66
CA LEU A 169 -8.10 4.78 -0.36
C LEU A 169 -9.35 5.43 -0.95
N GLY A 170 -10.18 6.07 -0.13
CA GLY A 170 -11.33 6.85 -0.59
C GLY A 170 -10.91 8.03 -1.48
N LYS A 171 -9.88 8.77 -1.08
CA LYS A 171 -9.34 9.89 -1.88
C LYS A 171 -8.78 9.44 -3.23
N PHE A 172 -8.04 8.33 -3.25
CA PHE A 172 -7.54 7.73 -4.49
C PHE A 172 -8.63 7.07 -5.34
N GLY A 173 -9.74 6.65 -4.74
CA GLY A 173 -10.92 6.20 -5.48
C GLY A 173 -11.64 7.33 -6.22
N ALA A 174 -11.59 8.55 -5.67
CA ALA A 174 -12.32 9.71 -6.18
C ALA A 174 -11.59 10.52 -7.27
N ILE A 175 -10.33 10.19 -7.59
CA ILE A 175 -9.62 10.81 -8.71
C ILE A 175 -10.14 10.28 -10.06
N ASN A 176 -9.77 10.94 -11.15
CA ASN A 176 -10.16 10.51 -12.49
C ASN A 176 -9.65 9.09 -12.81
N ASP A 177 -10.32 8.40 -13.73
CA ASP A 177 -10.04 7.00 -14.04
C ASP A 177 -8.63 6.77 -14.63
N SER A 178 -8.14 7.75 -15.40
CA SER A 178 -6.80 7.71 -16.00
C SER A 178 -5.71 7.72 -14.94
N ASP A 179 -5.74 8.69 -14.03
CA ASP A 179 -4.76 8.86 -12.96
C ASP A 179 -4.86 7.71 -11.95
N ARG A 180 -6.07 7.24 -11.66
CA ARG A 180 -6.28 6.05 -10.83
C ARG A 180 -5.61 4.82 -11.43
N THR A 181 -5.74 4.63 -12.75
CA THR A 181 -5.11 3.51 -13.46
C THR A 181 -3.58 3.62 -13.43
N VAL A 182 -3.03 4.81 -13.67
CA VAL A 182 -1.58 5.06 -13.60
C VAL A 182 -1.05 4.76 -12.20
N LEU A 183 -1.73 5.25 -11.16
CA LEU A 183 -1.34 5.04 -9.77
C LEU A 183 -1.39 3.55 -9.39
N GLN A 184 -2.48 2.85 -9.73
CA GLN A 184 -2.65 1.43 -9.44
C GLN A 184 -1.58 0.56 -10.13
N ASN A 185 -1.34 0.78 -11.43
CA ASN A 185 -0.35 0.00 -12.17
C ASN A 185 1.06 0.24 -11.63
N SER A 186 1.39 1.50 -11.35
CA SER A 186 2.70 1.88 -10.80
C SER A 186 2.92 1.30 -9.41
N PHE A 187 1.92 1.40 -8.53
CA PHE A 187 1.96 0.78 -7.22
C PHE A 187 2.19 -0.73 -7.31
N ASN A 188 1.44 -1.42 -8.18
CA ASN A 188 1.57 -2.86 -8.35
C ASN A 188 2.96 -3.26 -8.83
N GLU A 189 3.52 -2.54 -9.82
CA GLU A 189 4.86 -2.85 -10.33
C GLU A 189 5.96 -2.55 -9.30
N VAL A 190 5.89 -1.43 -8.57
CA VAL A 190 6.84 -1.13 -7.48
C VAL A 190 6.79 -2.20 -6.39
N MET A 191 5.60 -2.59 -5.95
CA MET A 191 5.44 -3.60 -4.90
C MET A 191 5.83 -5.00 -5.38
N LYS A 192 5.63 -5.31 -6.65
CA LYS A 192 6.07 -6.55 -7.29
C LYS A 192 7.60 -6.60 -7.36
N ALA A 193 8.25 -5.54 -7.83
CA ALA A 193 9.71 -5.45 -7.86
C ALA A 193 10.31 -5.58 -6.46
N PHE A 194 9.75 -4.86 -5.49
CA PHE A 194 10.12 -4.99 -4.08
C PHE A 194 10.00 -6.44 -3.62
N ALA A 195 8.88 -7.11 -3.90
CA ALA A 195 8.66 -8.51 -3.56
C ALA A 195 9.52 -9.50 -4.37
N SER A 196 10.12 -9.09 -5.49
CA SER A 196 11.07 -9.90 -6.25
C SER A 196 12.48 -9.87 -5.67
N GLY A 197 12.84 -8.85 -4.88
CA GLY A 197 14.11 -8.84 -4.14
C GLY A 197 14.12 -9.97 -3.10
N THR A 198 15.05 -10.91 -3.21
CA THR A 198 15.04 -12.15 -2.41
C THR A 198 15.82 -11.97 -1.10
N PRO A 199 15.17 -11.94 0.08
CA PRO A 199 15.88 -11.79 1.35
C PRO A 199 16.80 -12.97 1.62
N ALA A 200 16.42 -14.18 1.21
CA ALA A 200 17.20 -15.40 1.43
C ALA A 200 18.59 -15.37 0.76
N ALA A 201 18.73 -14.70 -0.38
CA ALA A 201 20.03 -14.53 -1.04
C ALA A 201 20.95 -13.60 -0.24
N GLU A 202 20.40 -12.52 0.30
CA GLU A 202 21.14 -11.57 1.15
C GLU A 202 21.40 -12.14 2.56
N THR A 203 20.47 -12.91 3.12
CA THR A 203 20.69 -13.64 4.37
C THR A 203 21.77 -14.69 4.21
N SER A 204 21.81 -15.45 3.11
CA SER A 204 22.90 -16.42 2.89
C SER A 204 24.25 -15.74 2.70
N ARG A 205 24.27 -14.59 2.03
CA ARG A 205 25.45 -13.73 1.88
C ARG A 205 25.91 -13.13 3.21
N ALA A 206 24.99 -12.71 4.07
CA ALA A 206 25.32 -12.23 5.41
C ALA A 206 25.87 -13.36 6.29
N LEU A 207 25.25 -14.55 6.24
CA LEU A 207 25.68 -15.73 6.98
C LEU A 207 27.03 -16.29 6.49
N SER A 208 27.37 -16.14 5.21
CA SER A 208 28.66 -16.61 4.67
C SER A 208 29.85 -15.73 5.08
N ILE A 209 29.59 -14.51 5.55
CA ILE A 209 30.59 -13.58 6.10
C ILE A 209 30.85 -13.87 7.59
N LEU A 210 29.92 -14.54 8.28
CA LEU A 210 30.09 -14.88 9.69
C LEU A 210 31.19 -15.93 9.86
N THR A 211 32.11 -15.66 10.79
CA THR A 211 33.12 -16.64 11.16
C THR A 211 32.50 -17.75 12.02
N PRO A 212 33.13 -18.93 12.11
CA PRO A 212 32.69 -19.99 13.03
C PRO A 212 32.55 -19.52 14.49
N ASP A 213 33.37 -18.55 14.93
CA ASP A 213 33.29 -17.97 16.27
C ASP A 213 32.09 -17.03 16.46
N ASP A 214 31.66 -16.35 15.41
CA ASP A 214 30.44 -15.52 15.43
C ASP A 214 29.20 -16.40 15.49
N LEU A 215 29.18 -17.48 14.71
CA LEU A 215 28.12 -18.49 14.75
C LEU A 215 28.04 -19.18 16.12
N ALA A 216 29.17 -19.43 16.76
CA ALA A 216 29.22 -19.98 18.12
C ALA A 216 28.63 -19.00 19.15
N ARG A 217 28.89 -17.70 19.03
CA ARG A 217 28.31 -16.66 19.91
C ARG A 217 26.80 -16.52 19.78
N VAL A 218 26.29 -16.60 18.55
CA VAL A 218 24.84 -16.57 18.31
C VAL A 218 24.15 -17.80 18.91
N ARG A 219 24.78 -18.98 18.83
CA ARG A 219 24.22 -20.25 19.35
C ARG A 219 24.22 -20.34 20.89
N VAL A 220 25.05 -19.57 21.58
CA VAL A 220 25.10 -19.53 23.06
C VAL A 220 24.06 -18.54 23.64
N SER A 221 23.45 -17.70 22.81
CA SER A 221 22.50 -16.66 23.22
C SER A 221 21.02 -17.10 23.14
N THR A 222 20.75 -18.36 22.82
CA THR A 222 19.42 -19.02 22.85
C THR A 222 19.37 -20.04 23.97
#